data_AF-A0A952S844-F1
#
_entry.id   AF-A0A952S844-F1
#
_cell.length_a   1.000
_cell.length_b   1.000
_cell.length_c   1.000
_cell.angle_alpha   90.00
_cell.angle_beta   90.00
_cell.angle_gamma   90.00
#
_symmetry.space_group_name_H-M   'P 1'
#
loop_
_entity.id
_entity.type
_entity.pdbx_description
1 polymer ?
#
loop_
_entity_poly.entity_id
_entity_poly.type
_entity_poly.pdbx_seq_one_letter_code
_entity_poly.pdbx_strand_id
1 'polypeptide(L)'
;MIDKASIEKKIIDVLNQIQEAGEYQKVEITTDSCPGKELTEFDSQIWVVANMLIGEEIEDSIPDNVNIFTSEDGKSLLRVGEIAERIVRNLEKKGGKK
;
A
#
# COMPACT_ATOMS: atom_id res chain seq x y z
N MET A 1 9.31 5.70 15.51
CA MET A 1 8.60 4.46 15.14
C MET A 1 7.36 4.90 14.40
N ILE A 2 7.15 4.40 13.18
CA ILE A 2 5.92 4.68 12.44
C ILE A 2 4.88 3.65 12.89
N ASP A 3 3.75 4.12 13.43
CA ASP A 3 2.64 3.28 13.87
C ASP A 3 1.81 2.76 12.68
N LYS A 4 1.18 1.59 12.86
CA LYS A 4 0.25 0.98 11.86
C LYS A 4 -0.78 2.00 11.36
N ALA A 5 -1.41 2.75 12.27
CA ALA A 5 -2.42 3.75 11.94
C ALA A 5 -1.88 4.88 11.04
N SER A 6 -0.61 5.27 11.23
CA SER A 6 0.05 6.25 10.37
C SER A 6 0.31 5.68 8.97
N ILE A 7 0.70 4.41 8.87
CA ILE A 7 0.87 3.72 7.58
C ILE A 7 -0.46 3.54 6.86
N GLU A 8 -1.50 3.09 7.57
CA GLU A 8 -2.85 2.95 7.02
C GLU A 8 -3.32 4.26 6.41
N LYS A 9 -3.16 5.36 7.16
CA LYS A 9 -3.53 6.70 6.67
C LYS A 9 -2.74 7.09 5.43
N LYS A 10 -1.43 6.83 5.38
CA LYS A 10 -0.57 7.10 4.21
C LYS A 10 -0.98 6.28 2.98
N ILE A 11 -1.27 4.99 3.17
CA ILE A 11 -1.77 4.13 2.09
C ILE A 11 -3.10 4.67 1.55
N ILE A 12 -4.04 5.02 2.43
CA ILE A 12 -5.33 5.60 2.04
C ILE A 12 -5.13 6.91 1.28
N ASP A 13 -4.23 7.77 1.75
CA ASP A 13 -3.93 9.06 1.11
C ASP A 13 -3.36 8.85 -0.30
N VAL A 14 -2.35 7.98 -0.46
CA VAL A 14 -1.78 7.63 -1.77
C VAL A 14 -2.83 7.04 -2.71
N LEU A 15 -3.67 6.13 -2.23
CA LEU A 15 -4.75 5.55 -3.04
C LEU A 15 -5.78 6.62 -3.45
N ASN A 16 -6.07 7.60 -2.60
CA ASN A 16 -6.91 8.73 -2.96
C ASN A 16 -6.23 9.62 -4.02
N GLN A 17 -4.95 9.92 -3.86
CA GLN A 17 -4.20 10.70 -4.85
C GLN A 17 -4.18 10.03 -6.22
N ILE A 18 -4.02 8.71 -6.27
CA ILE A 18 -4.08 7.93 -7.52
C ILE A 18 -5.47 7.99 -8.15
N GLN A 19 -6.53 7.89 -7.35
CA GLN A 19 -7.90 8.03 -7.84
C GLN A 19 -8.15 9.42 -8.44
N GLU A 20 -7.68 10.47 -7.77
CA GLU A 20 -7.81 11.85 -8.24
C GLU A 20 -6.97 12.12 -9.48
N ALA A 21 -5.76 11.55 -9.56
CA ALA A 21 -4.87 11.71 -10.71
C ALA A 21 -5.34 10.95 -11.95
N GLY A 22 -6.01 9.81 -11.78
CA GLY A 22 -6.43 8.96 -12.89
C GLY A 22 -7.86 9.16 -13.37
N GLU A 23 -8.56 10.22 -12.92
CA GLU A 23 -9.97 10.47 -13.22
C GLU A 23 -10.89 9.26 -12.89
N TYR A 24 -10.46 8.41 -11.97
CA TYR A 24 -11.19 7.20 -11.59
C TYR A 24 -12.37 7.56 -10.69
N GLN A 25 -13.36 6.68 -10.64
CA GLN A 25 -14.48 6.85 -9.72
C GLN A 25 -13.95 6.83 -8.29
N LYS A 26 -14.09 7.95 -7.58
CA LYS A 26 -13.64 8.10 -6.19
C LYS A 26 -14.44 7.15 -5.31
N VAL A 27 -13.81 6.06 -4.88
CA VAL A 27 -14.32 5.12 -3.89
C VAL A 27 -13.75 5.45 -2.52
N GLU A 28 -14.55 5.22 -1.50
CA GLU A 28 -14.13 5.40 -0.11
C GLU A 28 -13.18 4.26 0.28
N ILE A 29 -11.88 4.57 0.33
CA ILE A 29 -10.86 3.62 0.79
C ILE A 29 -10.80 3.67 2.32
N THR A 30 -11.08 2.54 2.96
CA THR A 30 -10.95 2.33 4.40
C THR A 30 -9.88 1.28 4.70
N THR A 31 -9.58 1.05 5.98
CA THR A 31 -8.64 -0.01 6.41
C THR A 31 -9.10 -1.41 6.00
N ASP A 32 -10.41 -1.63 5.85
CA ASP A 32 -10.99 -2.90 5.40
C ASP A 32 -11.11 -3.01 3.87
N SER A 33 -10.98 -1.88 3.17
CA SER A 33 -11.08 -1.83 1.71
C SER A 33 -9.91 -2.56 1.06
N CYS A 34 -10.22 -3.27 -0.03
CA CYS A 34 -9.25 -4.02 -0.80
C CYS A 34 -9.00 -3.27 -2.12
N PRO A 35 -7.89 -2.51 -2.25
CA PRO A 35 -7.69 -1.64 -3.40
C PRO A 35 -7.74 -2.39 -4.74
N GLY A 36 -7.18 -3.60 -4.82
CA GLY A 36 -7.26 -4.39 -6.05
C GLY A 36 -8.63 -4.95 -6.42
N LYS A 37 -9.65 -4.80 -5.56
CA LYS A 37 -11.04 -5.15 -5.89
C LYS A 37 -11.93 -3.93 -6.05
N GLU A 38 -11.72 -2.92 -5.21
CA GLU A 38 -12.55 -1.72 -5.14
C GLU A 38 -12.17 -0.70 -6.23
N LEU A 39 -10.90 -0.66 -6.63
CA LEU A 39 -10.42 0.22 -7.69
C LEU A 39 -10.51 -0.51 -9.02
N THR A 40 -11.43 -0.06 -9.88
CA THR A 40 -11.81 -0.70 -11.15
C THR A 40 -10.63 -0.88 -12.13
N GLU A 41 -9.59 -0.07 -12.01
CA GLU A 41 -8.40 -0.08 -12.90
C GLU A 41 -7.10 -0.24 -12.11
N PHE A 42 -7.16 -0.96 -10.98
CA PHE A 42 -5.98 -1.23 -10.16
C PHE A 42 -5.08 -2.30 -10.82
N ASP A 43 -4.44 -1.90 -11.91
CA ASP A 43 -3.52 -2.72 -12.69
C ASP A 43 -2.09 -2.69 -12.11
N SER A 44 -1.23 -3.55 -12.65
CA SER A 44 0.18 -3.68 -12.25
C SER A 44 0.97 -2.37 -12.37
N GLN A 45 0.61 -1.46 -13.28
CA GLN A 45 1.21 -0.13 -13.34
C GLN A 45 0.80 0.75 -12.16
N ILE A 46 -0.48 0.73 -11.78
CA ILE A 46 -0.97 1.48 -10.62
C ILE A 46 -0.33 0.93 -9.35
N TRP A 47 -0.13 -0.40 -9.25
CA TRP A 47 0.56 -1.00 -8.12
C TRP A 47 1.98 -0.47 -7.97
N VAL A 48 2.74 -0.38 -9.06
CA VAL A 48 4.13 0.13 -9.03
C VAL A 48 4.14 1.60 -8.58
N VAL A 49 3.24 2.43 -9.11
CA VAL A 49 3.12 3.84 -8.71
C VAL A 49 2.73 3.97 -7.24
N ALA A 50 1.71 3.23 -6.79
CA ALA A 50 1.29 3.24 -5.40
C ALA A 50 2.40 2.75 -4.46
N ASN A 51 3.11 1.69 -4.84
CA ASN A 51 4.24 1.14 -4.10
C ASN A 51 5.38 2.16 -3.96
N MET A 52 5.69 2.87 -5.05
CA MET A 52 6.69 3.95 -5.07
C MET A 52 6.29 5.10 -4.15
N LEU A 53 5.06 5.62 -4.29
CA LEU A 53 4.57 6.74 -3.46
C LEU A 53 4.52 6.38 -1.98
N ILE A 54 4.05 5.17 -1.64
CA ILE A 54 4.07 4.65 -0.26
C ILE A 54 5.52 4.50 0.23
N GLY A 55 6.44 4.07 -0.62
CA GLY A 55 7.86 3.93 -0.30
C GLY A 55 8.55 5.27 -0.01
N GLU A 56 8.27 6.29 -0.83
CA GLU A 56 8.74 7.67 -0.60
C GLU A 56 8.18 8.22 0.72
N GLU A 57 6.91 7.98 0.98
CA GLU A 57 6.23 8.41 2.21
C GLU A 57 6.72 7.67 3.47
N ILE A 58 7.27 6.45 3.34
CA ILE A 58 7.67 5.58 4.47
C ILE A 58 9.20 5.35 4.49
N GLU A 59 9.99 6.26 3.91
CA GLU A 59 11.46 6.22 3.90
C GLU A 59 12.03 4.82 3.56
N ASP A 60 11.95 4.43 2.28
CA ASP A 60 12.74 3.35 1.66
C ASP A 60 12.52 1.93 2.25
N SER A 61 11.42 1.72 2.96
CA SER A 61 11.17 0.47 3.68
C SER A 61 10.38 -0.57 2.90
N ILE A 62 9.89 -0.18 1.72
CA ILE A 62 9.16 -1.03 0.79
C ILE A 62 10.16 -1.64 -0.21
N PRO A 63 10.14 -2.97 -0.44
CA PRO A 63 10.97 -3.55 -1.49
C PRO A 63 10.46 -3.12 -2.88
N ASP A 64 11.33 -2.53 -3.71
CA ASP A 64 11.02 -2.11 -5.09
C ASP A 64 10.37 -3.19 -5.97
N ASN A 65 10.63 -4.46 -5.68
CA ASN A 65 10.21 -5.60 -6.51
C ASN A 65 9.13 -6.47 -5.85
N VAL A 66 8.47 -5.99 -4.80
CA VAL A 66 7.41 -6.75 -4.13
C VAL A 66 6.10 -6.01 -4.24
N ASN A 67 5.09 -6.69 -4.78
CA ASN A 67 3.73 -6.20 -4.74
C ASN A 67 3.18 -6.30 -3.31
N ILE A 68 3.18 -5.18 -2.60
CA ILE A 68 2.65 -5.08 -1.23
C ILE A 68 1.14 -5.24 -1.15
N PHE A 69 0.42 -5.06 -2.27
CA PHE A 69 -1.04 -5.16 -2.36
C PHE A 69 -1.53 -6.60 -2.54
N THR A 70 -0.61 -7.54 -2.75
CA THR A 70 -0.91 -8.97 -2.83
C THR A 70 -0.20 -9.74 -1.73
N SER A 71 -0.73 -10.92 -1.42
CA SER A 71 -0.05 -11.90 -0.57
C SER A 71 1.31 -12.30 -1.16
N GLU A 72 2.18 -12.94 -0.36
CA GLU A 72 3.51 -13.42 -0.81
C GLU A 72 3.44 -14.31 -2.05
N ASP A 73 2.37 -15.10 -2.17
CA ASP A 73 2.09 -15.95 -3.32
C ASP A 73 1.57 -15.19 -4.56
N GLY A 74 1.28 -13.89 -4.46
CA GLY A 74 0.63 -13.10 -5.51
C GLY A 74 -0.83 -13.48 -5.81
N LYS A 75 -1.39 -14.46 -5.08
CA LYS A 75 -2.70 -15.07 -5.36
C LYS A 75 -3.90 -14.34 -4.74
N SER A 76 -3.66 -13.56 -3.68
CA SER A 76 -4.74 -12.91 -2.93
C SER A 76 -4.42 -11.44 -2.74
N LEU A 77 -5.41 -10.60 -3.06
CA LEU A 77 -5.36 -9.17 -2.81
C LEU A 77 -5.52 -8.90 -1.31
N LEU A 78 -4.70 -7.99 -0.78
CA LEU A 78 -4.69 -7.61 0.62
C LEU A 78 -5.56 -6.38 0.86
N ARG A 79 -6.06 -6.26 2.10
CA ARG A 79 -6.76 -5.06 2.58
C ARG A 79 -5.74 -4.02 3.05
N VAL A 80 -6.12 -2.75 3.09
CA VAL A 80 -5.24 -1.67 3.57
C VAL A 80 -4.63 -1.98 4.94
N GLY A 81 -5.41 -2.49 5.89
CA GLY A 81 -4.92 -2.85 7.21
C GLY A 81 -3.89 -3.99 7.21
N GLU A 82 -4.06 -4.97 6.30
CA GLU A 82 -3.09 -6.07 6.09
C GLU A 82 -1.80 -5.55 5.45
N ILE A 83 -1.92 -4.66 4.47
CA ILE A 83 -0.79 -4.00 3.81
C ILE A 83 0.01 -3.22 4.85
N ALA A 84 -0.66 -2.41 5.67
CA ALA A 84 -0.02 -1.62 6.71
C ALA A 84 0.71 -2.52 7.73
N GLU A 85 0.07 -3.59 8.19
CA GLU A 85 0.70 -4.56 9.10
C GLU A 85 1.94 -5.21 8.48
N ARG A 86 1.87 -5.54 7.19
CA ARG A 86 3.00 -6.08 6.45
C ARG A 86 4.15 -5.08 6.34
N ILE A 87 3.88 -3.80 6.15
CA ILE A 87 4.90 -2.75 6.11
C ILE A 87 5.51 -2.55 7.50
N VAL A 88 4.69 -2.46 8.57
CA VAL A 88 5.19 -2.42 9.96
C VAL A 88 6.13 -3.59 10.23
N ARG A 89 5.72 -4.81 9.87
CA ARG A 89 6.56 -6.00 10.05
C ARG A 89 7.87 -5.93 9.26
N ASN A 90 7.87 -5.35 8.06
CA ASN A 90 9.09 -5.16 7.27
C ASN A 90 9.99 -4.08 7.88
N LEU A 91 9.41 -2.99 8.39
CA LEU A 91 10.11 -1.94 9.13
C LEU A 91 10.79 -2.49 10.39
N GLU A 92 10.08 -3.29 11.18
CA GLU A 92 10.64 -3.95 12.37
C GLU A 92 11.79 -4.91 12.01
N LYS A 93 11.67 -5.63 10.89
CA LYS A 93 12.74 -6.50 10.39
C LYS A 93 13.95 -5.72 9.87
N LYS A 94 13.76 -4.59 9.17
CA LYS A 94 14.85 -3.73 8.68
C LYS A 94 15.53 -2.98 9.83
N GLY A 95 14.78 -2.52 10.83
CA GLY A 95 15.29 -1.86 12.04
C GLY A 95 16.14 -2.77 12.95
N GLY A 96 16.17 -4.09 12.67
CA GLY A 96 17.04 -5.06 13.32
C GLY A 96 18.42 -5.25 12.66
N LYS A 97 18.72 -4.62 11.52
CA LYS A 97 20.07 -4.66 10.93
C LYS A 97 20.92 -3.52 11.49
N LYS A 98 21.57 -3.84 12.61
CA LYS A 98 22.70 -3.12 13.19
C LYS A 98 24.00 -3.54 12.50
#